data_AF-A0A382PZW0-F1
#
_entry.id   AF-A0A382PZW0-F1
#
_cell.length_a   1.000
_cell.length_b   1.000
_cell.length_c   1.000
_cell.angle_alpha   90.00
_cell.angle_beta   90.00
_cell.angle_gamma   90.00
#
_symmetry.space_group_name_H-M   'P 1'
#
loop_
_entity.id
_entity.type
_entity.pdbx_description
1 polymer ?
#
loop_
_entity_poly.entity_id
_entity_poly.type
_entity_poly.pdbx_seq_one_letter_code
_entity_poly.pdbx_strand_id
1 'polypeptide(L)'
;MSVEEPKGWQPELHEELHRLQAQESKVAPKKPRSKSQPKAISSKSSEPKSSSKEPPDHKKKKGAGSAKAQIIAADTKKPVKKSGASKKAARQDTVAKSLPTPLQQPPESLLRGARIKVVGVGGGGGNAIKRMMRSGLQGVDFVAANTDQQALQSNDAPEKLQLGANLTGGLGAGANPEIGRQAALESTEEIADLLEGSDMVFVTGGLGGGTATGAAPVIARLANELGALTVAVVTRPFRFEGQRRMQQANQGLQELEDA
;
A
#
# COMPACT_ATOMS: atom_id res chain seq x y z
N MET A 1 -59.35 8.48 4.82
CA MET A 1 -58.50 7.39 4.28
C MET A 1 -57.63 6.95 5.43
N SER A 2 -57.92 5.80 6.02
CA SER A 2 -57.14 5.26 7.14
C SER A 2 -55.79 4.81 6.60
N VAL A 3 -54.71 5.42 7.08
CA VAL A 3 -53.35 5.06 6.68
C VAL A 3 -53.01 3.77 7.42
N GLU A 4 -52.96 2.65 6.71
CA GLU A 4 -52.48 1.40 7.30
C GLU A 4 -50.98 1.52 7.59
N GLU A 5 -50.61 1.23 8.83
CA GLU A 5 -49.23 1.28 9.29
C GLU A 5 -48.43 0.09 8.74
N PRO A 6 -47.17 0.30 8.34
CA PRO A 6 -46.36 -0.74 7.73
C PRO A 6 -46.07 -1.89 8.69
N LYS A 7 -46.07 -3.11 8.15
CA LYS A 7 -45.82 -4.35 8.90
C LYS A 7 -44.46 -4.29 9.61
N GLY A 8 -44.47 -4.36 10.95
CA GLY A 8 -43.26 -4.23 11.79
C GLY A 8 -43.07 -2.86 12.44
N TRP A 9 -44.02 -1.93 12.28
CA TRP A 9 -44.03 -0.66 13.01
C TRP A 9 -44.20 -0.90 14.52
N GLN A 10 -43.22 -0.44 15.29
CA GLN A 10 -43.25 -0.46 16.76
C GLN A 10 -43.42 0.97 17.26
N PRO A 11 -44.64 1.39 17.67
CA PRO A 11 -44.94 2.77 18.05
C PRO A 11 -44.02 3.29 19.16
N GLU A 12 -43.69 2.42 20.10
CA GLU A 12 -42.88 2.74 21.28
C GLU A 12 -41.45 3.15 20.90
N LEU A 13 -40.83 2.45 19.94
CA LEU A 13 -39.49 2.80 19.44
C LEU A 13 -39.48 4.10 18.65
N HIS A 14 -40.58 4.40 17.94
CA HIS A 14 -40.70 5.65 17.20
C HIS A 14 -40.78 6.85 18.15
N GLU A 15 -41.57 6.71 19.23
CA GLU A 15 -41.71 7.74 20.24
C GLU A 15 -40.41 7.92 21.05
N GLU A 16 -39.68 6.84 21.31
CA GLU A 16 -38.38 6.86 21.97
C GLU A 16 -37.30 7.57 21.11
N LEU A 17 -37.31 7.36 19.79
CA LEU A 17 -36.42 8.06 18.86
C LEU A 17 -36.65 9.59 18.86
N HIS A 18 -37.92 10.02 18.86
CA HIS A 18 -38.27 11.44 18.93
C HIS A 18 -37.88 12.06 20.28
N ARG A 19 -38.01 11.32 21.38
CA ARG A 19 -37.52 11.76 22.71
C ARG A 19 -35.99 11.89 22.75
N LEU A 20 -35.25 10.96 22.16
CA LEU A 20 -33.78 10.98 22.10
C LEU A 20 -33.28 12.15 21.23
N GLN A 21 -33.89 12.38 20.07
CA GLN A 21 -33.54 13.51 19.19
C GLN A 21 -33.84 14.87 19.85
N ALA A 22 -34.92 14.96 20.63
CA ALA A 22 -35.24 16.16 21.41
C ALA A 22 -34.24 16.40 22.57
N GLN A 23 -33.58 15.35 23.08
CA GLN A 23 -32.54 15.47 24.10
C GLN A 23 -31.20 15.91 23.52
N GLU A 24 -30.81 15.45 22.32
CA GLU A 24 -29.58 15.88 21.66
C GLU A 24 -29.60 17.37 21.28
N SER A 25 -30.76 17.91 20.89
CA SER A 25 -30.89 19.33 20.53
C SER A 25 -30.77 20.32 21.70
N LYS A 26 -30.81 19.85 22.95
CA LYS A 26 -30.64 20.68 24.17
C LYS A 26 -29.19 20.83 24.63
N VAL A 27 -28.23 20.18 23.97
CA VAL A 27 -26.80 20.36 24.28
C VAL A 27 -26.26 21.55 23.49
N ALA A 28 -26.14 22.70 24.17
CA ALA A 28 -25.64 23.94 23.58
C ALA A 28 -24.22 23.77 22.98
N PRO A 29 -23.92 24.40 21.83
CA PRO A 29 -22.60 24.32 21.23
C PRO A 29 -21.56 25.04 22.11
N LYS A 30 -20.49 24.31 22.48
CA LYS A 30 -19.34 24.90 23.20
C LYS A 30 -18.73 26.01 22.35
N LYS A 31 -18.63 27.22 22.92
CA LYS A 31 -17.99 28.39 22.28
C LYS A 31 -16.59 28.05 21.76
N PRO A 32 -16.19 28.52 20.56
CA PRO A 32 -14.84 28.34 20.08
C PRO A 32 -13.87 29.18 20.95
N ARG A 33 -12.79 28.53 21.40
CA ARG A 33 -11.69 29.18 22.12
C ARG A 33 -11.10 30.32 21.27
N SER A 34 -10.91 31.47 21.90
CA SER A 34 -10.30 32.68 21.32
C SER A 34 -8.90 32.39 20.77
N LYS A 35 -8.67 32.80 19.52
CA LYS A 35 -7.37 32.77 18.84
C LYS A 35 -6.36 33.66 19.59
N SER A 36 -5.35 33.08 20.20
CA SER A 36 -4.13 33.79 20.60
C SER A 36 -3.25 33.99 19.36
N GLN A 37 -3.07 35.25 18.94
CA GLN A 37 -2.11 35.63 17.91
C GLN A 37 -0.67 35.36 18.39
N PRO A 38 0.23 34.80 17.57
CA PRO A 38 1.65 34.84 17.87
C PRO A 38 2.21 36.24 17.55
N LYS A 39 2.92 36.82 18.53
CA LYS A 39 3.64 38.08 18.41
C LYS A 39 4.80 37.95 17.42
N ALA A 40 4.93 38.95 16.54
CA ALA A 40 6.06 39.13 15.63
C ALA A 40 7.36 39.37 16.42
N ILE A 41 8.43 38.65 16.07
CA ILE A 41 9.80 38.97 16.46
C ILE A 41 10.52 39.44 15.20
N SER A 42 10.94 40.69 15.26
CA SER A 42 11.78 41.40 14.30
C SER A 42 13.24 41.21 14.69
N SER A 43 14.10 40.78 13.76
CA SER A 43 15.53 41.13 13.77
C SER A 43 16.19 40.86 12.41
N LYS A 44 16.32 41.95 11.64
CA LYS A 44 17.50 42.41 10.87
C LYS A 44 18.55 41.39 10.38
N SER A 45 18.61 41.27 9.05
CA SER A 45 19.76 41.52 8.15
C SER A 45 21.19 41.18 8.60
N SER A 46 21.86 40.31 7.83
CA SER A 46 23.20 40.58 7.24
C SER A 46 23.60 39.48 6.25
N GLU A 47 23.80 39.85 4.98
CA GLU A 47 24.64 39.10 4.03
C GLU A 47 26.11 39.13 4.45
N PRO A 48 26.97 38.23 3.91
CA PRO A 48 27.97 38.78 3.00
C PRO A 48 28.25 37.93 1.74
N LYS A 49 28.83 38.64 0.76
CA LYS A 49 29.25 38.22 -0.58
C LYS A 49 30.49 37.30 -0.59
N SER A 50 30.53 36.47 -1.66
CA SER A 50 31.67 36.10 -2.52
C SER A 50 33.04 35.76 -1.92
N SER A 51 33.56 34.57 -2.22
CA SER A 51 34.83 34.42 -2.92
C SER A 51 35.09 32.98 -3.37
N SER A 52 35.54 32.89 -4.61
CA SER A 52 36.23 31.79 -5.28
C SER A 52 37.24 31.02 -4.42
N LYS A 53 37.34 29.71 -4.68
CA LYS A 53 38.61 28.96 -4.77
C LYS A 53 38.38 27.53 -5.28
N GLU A 54 39.06 27.21 -6.38
CA GLU A 54 39.28 25.85 -6.89
C GLU A 54 40.08 25.01 -5.87
N PRO A 55 39.93 23.67 -5.86
CA PRO A 55 40.91 22.78 -5.24
C PRO A 55 41.92 22.24 -6.27
N PRO A 56 43.20 22.06 -5.89
CA PRO A 56 44.22 21.50 -6.78
C PRO A 56 44.26 19.96 -6.75
N ASP A 57 44.81 19.45 -7.83
CA ASP A 57 45.10 18.06 -8.20
C ASP A 57 46.22 17.44 -7.32
N HIS A 58 46.15 16.15 -6.96
CA HIS A 58 47.35 15.37 -6.60
C HIS A 58 47.23 13.85 -6.79
N LYS A 59 48.18 13.31 -7.56
CA LYS A 59 48.44 11.89 -7.88
C LYS A 59 49.10 11.08 -6.74
N LYS A 60 48.70 9.80 -6.67
CA LYS A 60 49.43 8.53 -6.35
C LYS A 60 50.71 8.51 -5.48
N LYS A 61 50.74 7.58 -4.50
CA LYS A 61 51.77 6.50 -4.25
C LYS A 61 51.29 5.62 -3.07
N LYS A 62 51.02 4.31 -3.25
CA LYS A 62 51.89 3.09 -3.16
C LYS A 62 52.43 2.71 -1.76
N GLY A 63 52.11 1.46 -1.36
CA GLY A 63 52.79 0.61 -0.37
C GLY A 63 51.91 0.28 0.85
N ALA A 64 51.90 -0.89 1.49
CA ALA A 64 52.45 -2.24 1.26
C ALA A 64 51.92 -3.14 2.42
N GLY A 65 51.93 -4.47 2.26
CA GLY A 65 51.82 -5.46 3.36
C GLY A 65 50.46 -6.17 3.46
N SER A 66 50.32 -7.37 2.87
CA SER A 66 50.46 -8.70 3.50
C SER A 66 49.27 -9.06 4.42
N ALA A 67 48.56 -10.19 4.28
CA ALA A 67 49.09 -11.52 4.02
C ALA A 67 48.07 -12.51 3.39
N LYS A 68 48.66 -13.47 2.66
CA LYS A 68 48.28 -14.85 2.25
C LYS A 68 47.16 -15.50 3.09
N ALA A 69 46.12 -16.09 2.49
CA ALA A 69 46.01 -17.32 1.66
C ALA A 69 46.10 -18.64 2.45
N GLN A 70 45.08 -19.51 2.34
CA GLN A 70 45.21 -20.79 1.61
C GLN A 70 43.90 -21.59 1.53
N ILE A 71 43.63 -22.04 0.30
CA ILE A 71 42.72 -23.11 -0.12
C ILE A 71 43.54 -24.40 -0.14
N ILE A 72 42.94 -25.53 0.24
CA ILE A 72 43.47 -26.86 -0.05
C ILE A 72 42.37 -27.73 -0.62
N ALA A 73 42.62 -28.24 -1.84
CA ALA A 73 41.92 -29.35 -2.45
C ALA A 73 42.82 -30.60 -2.36
N ALA A 74 42.22 -31.78 -2.23
CA ALA A 74 42.89 -33.03 -2.61
C ALA A 74 41.86 -34.07 -3.08
N ASP A 75 42.14 -34.56 -4.28
CA ASP A 75 41.47 -35.57 -5.09
C ASP A 75 41.91 -36.99 -4.65
N THR A 76 41.09 -38.02 -4.84
CA THR A 76 41.56 -39.38 -5.24
C THR A 76 40.39 -40.32 -5.57
N LYS A 77 40.62 -41.15 -6.60
CA LYS A 77 39.67 -42.00 -7.33
C LYS A 77 39.78 -43.50 -6.95
N LYS A 78 38.61 -44.15 -6.76
CA LYS A 78 38.12 -45.45 -7.35
C LYS A 78 38.72 -46.82 -6.84
N PRO A 79 38.20 -48.02 -7.24
CA PRO A 79 36.97 -48.75 -6.83
C PRO A 79 37.19 -50.23 -6.37
N VAL A 80 36.19 -50.92 -5.78
CA VAL A 80 36.09 -52.41 -5.81
C VAL A 80 34.62 -52.91 -5.82
N LYS A 81 34.31 -53.87 -6.70
CA LYS A 81 33.07 -54.69 -6.79
C LYS A 81 33.30 -56.08 -6.15
N LYS A 82 32.24 -56.72 -5.63
CA LYS A 82 31.81 -58.15 -5.82
C LYS A 82 30.83 -58.57 -4.70
N SER A 83 29.57 -58.87 -4.99
CA SER A 83 28.97 -60.18 -5.40
C SER A 83 28.66 -61.13 -4.22
N GLY A 84 27.41 -61.59 -4.12
CA GLY A 84 27.03 -62.72 -3.27
C GLY A 84 25.52 -62.87 -3.09
N ALA A 85 24.97 -63.98 -3.57
CA ALA A 85 23.55 -64.25 -3.75
C ALA A 85 22.84 -64.89 -2.54
N SER A 86 21.53 -64.66 -2.48
CA SER A 86 20.40 -65.50 -2.02
C SER A 86 20.57 -66.58 -0.94
N LYS A 87 19.67 -66.55 0.06
CA LYS A 87 18.98 -67.77 0.56
C LYS A 87 17.62 -67.45 1.23
N LYS A 88 16.57 -67.95 0.55
CA LYS A 88 15.27 -68.52 0.96
C LYS A 88 14.62 -68.25 2.33
N ALA A 89 13.35 -67.86 2.22
CA ALA A 89 12.12 -68.47 2.77
C ALA A 89 11.72 -68.25 4.24
N ALA A 90 10.56 -67.61 4.43
CA ALA A 90 9.39 -68.21 5.09
C ALA A 90 8.15 -67.35 4.86
N ARG A 91 7.05 -68.00 4.51
CA ARG A 91 5.70 -67.44 4.41
C ARG A 91 5.18 -67.13 5.81
N GLN A 92 4.55 -65.97 6.01
CA GLN A 92 3.43 -65.85 6.93
C GLN A 92 2.39 -64.90 6.34
N ASP A 93 1.22 -65.48 6.10
CA ASP A 93 -0.02 -64.81 5.73
C ASP A 93 -0.50 -63.96 6.90
N THR A 94 -0.53 -62.65 6.74
CA THR A 94 -1.37 -61.77 7.56
C THR A 94 -2.08 -60.80 6.64
N VAL A 95 -3.39 -61.01 6.52
CA VAL A 95 -4.34 -60.12 5.87
C VAL A 95 -4.27 -58.77 6.57
N ALA A 96 -3.50 -57.84 6.01
CA ALA A 96 -3.51 -56.46 6.44
C ALA A 96 -4.89 -55.89 6.10
N LYS A 97 -5.72 -55.69 7.13
CA LYS A 97 -6.91 -54.84 7.08
C LYS A 97 -6.49 -53.51 6.45
N SER A 98 -6.89 -53.29 5.20
CA SER A 98 -6.80 -51.98 4.56
C SER A 98 -7.63 -51.01 5.39
N LEU A 99 -6.96 -50.15 6.14
CA LEU A 99 -7.59 -49.00 6.77
C LEU A 99 -8.29 -48.20 5.68
N PRO A 100 -9.53 -47.71 5.91
CA PRO A 100 -10.15 -46.81 4.96
C PRO A 100 -9.21 -45.60 4.79
N THR A 101 -8.86 -45.33 3.54
CA THR A 101 -8.15 -44.12 3.13
C THR A 101 -8.76 -42.94 3.88
N PRO A 102 -7.97 -42.10 4.58
CA PRO A 102 -8.51 -40.87 5.13
C PRO A 102 -9.22 -40.17 4.00
N LEU A 103 -10.49 -39.80 4.19
CA LEU A 103 -11.24 -39.01 3.23
C LEU A 103 -10.29 -37.89 2.79
N GLN A 104 -9.89 -37.95 1.53
CA GLN A 104 -8.97 -36.99 0.95
C GLN A 104 -9.58 -35.64 1.26
N GLN A 105 -8.89 -34.86 2.09
CA GLN A 105 -9.35 -33.51 2.42
C GLN A 105 -9.64 -32.83 1.08
N PRO A 106 -10.81 -32.19 0.92
CA PRO A 106 -11.17 -31.60 -0.35
C PRO A 106 -10.01 -30.71 -0.82
N PRO A 107 -9.68 -30.72 -2.13
CA PRO A 107 -8.56 -29.92 -2.62
C PRO A 107 -8.75 -28.47 -2.15
N GLU A 108 -7.72 -27.90 -1.52
CA GLU A 108 -7.70 -26.53 -0.98
C GLU A 108 -8.14 -25.47 -2.00
N SER A 109 -8.23 -25.81 -3.29
CA SER A 109 -8.78 -24.97 -4.34
C SER A 109 -10.22 -24.50 -4.08
N LEU A 110 -11.00 -25.19 -3.24
CA LEU A 110 -12.36 -24.78 -2.86
C LEU A 110 -12.42 -23.85 -1.63
N LEU A 111 -11.27 -23.55 -1.00
CA LEU A 111 -11.13 -22.63 0.13
C LEU A 111 -10.34 -21.36 -0.24
N ARG A 112 -10.12 -21.08 -1.53
CA ARG A 112 -9.41 -19.86 -1.94
C ARG A 112 -10.29 -18.64 -1.72
N GLY A 113 -10.04 -17.92 -0.63
CA GLY A 113 -10.46 -16.53 -0.50
C GLY A 113 -9.88 -15.72 -1.67
N ALA A 114 -10.64 -14.72 -2.13
CA ALA A 114 -10.16 -13.80 -3.15
C ALA A 114 -8.90 -13.07 -2.65
N ARG A 115 -7.89 -12.95 -3.51
CA ARG A 115 -6.69 -12.15 -3.26
C ARG A 115 -7.05 -10.68 -3.45
N ILE A 116 -7.26 -9.99 -2.33
CA ILE A 116 -7.69 -8.59 -2.31
C ILE A 116 -6.48 -7.71 -1.96
N LYS A 117 -6.13 -6.77 -2.83
CA LYS A 117 -5.13 -5.74 -2.53
C LYS A 117 -5.79 -4.38 -2.28
N VAL A 118 -5.26 -3.62 -1.32
CA VAL A 118 -5.64 -2.24 -1.06
C VAL A 118 -4.42 -1.35 -1.33
N VAL A 119 -4.50 -0.54 -2.37
CA VAL A 119 -3.44 0.37 -2.81
C VAL A 119 -3.76 1.80 -2.38
N GLY A 120 -3.01 2.29 -1.41
CA GLY A 120 -3.14 3.63 -0.83
C GLY A 120 -2.20 4.59 -1.53
N VAL A 121 -2.76 5.45 -2.37
CA VAL A 121 -2.01 6.36 -3.24
C VAL A 121 -1.84 7.73 -2.60
N GLY A 122 -0.60 8.21 -2.55
CA GLY A 122 -0.23 9.51 -1.98
C GLY A 122 -0.42 9.59 -0.47
N GLY A 123 -0.27 10.80 0.10
CA GLY A 123 -0.37 11.01 1.55
C GLY A 123 -1.74 10.67 2.15
N GLY A 124 -2.82 10.99 1.43
CA GLY A 124 -4.19 10.66 1.86
C GLY A 124 -4.44 9.15 1.89
N GLY A 125 -4.07 8.43 0.82
CA GLY A 125 -4.22 6.98 0.74
C GLY A 125 -3.33 6.25 1.75
N GLY A 126 -2.09 6.70 1.91
CA GLY A 126 -1.19 6.16 2.93
C GLY A 126 -1.73 6.32 4.35
N ASN A 127 -2.36 7.45 4.67
CA ASN A 127 -3.03 7.66 5.96
C ASN A 127 -4.27 6.77 6.13
N ALA A 128 -5.03 6.54 5.05
CA ALA A 128 -6.18 5.64 5.06
C ALA A 128 -5.76 4.20 5.38
N ILE A 129 -4.75 3.68 4.68
CA ILE A 129 -4.18 2.35 4.93
C ILE A 129 -3.68 2.21 6.37
N LYS A 130 -2.93 3.20 6.86
CA LYS A 130 -2.46 3.21 8.26
C LYS A 130 -3.63 3.05 9.25
N ARG A 131 -4.79 3.65 8.96
CA ARG A 131 -5.98 3.51 9.80
C ARG A 131 -6.65 2.15 9.65
N MET A 132 -6.74 1.61 8.42
CA MET A 132 -7.30 0.27 8.15
C MET A 132 -6.52 -0.84 8.87
N MET A 133 -5.19 -0.78 8.83
CA MET A 133 -4.33 -1.72 9.56
C MET A 133 -4.52 -1.59 11.08
N ARG A 134 -4.56 -0.36 11.61
CA ARG A 134 -4.80 -0.14 13.05
C ARG A 134 -6.18 -0.60 13.52
N SER A 135 -7.19 -0.60 12.64
CA SER A 135 -8.50 -1.17 12.96
C SER A 135 -8.53 -2.70 12.90
N GLY A 136 -7.45 -3.37 12.48
CA GLY A 136 -7.38 -4.81 12.38
C GLY A 136 -8.13 -5.38 11.19
N LEU A 137 -8.21 -4.66 10.07
CA LEU A 137 -8.76 -5.21 8.83
C LEU A 137 -7.86 -6.35 8.34
N GLN A 138 -8.45 -7.53 8.16
CA GLN A 138 -7.78 -8.77 7.75
C GLN A 138 -8.23 -9.21 6.36
N GLY A 139 -7.46 -10.13 5.75
CA GLY A 139 -7.80 -10.72 4.45
C GLY A 139 -7.55 -9.80 3.26
N VAL A 140 -6.74 -8.75 3.44
CA VAL A 140 -6.31 -7.84 2.38
C VAL A 140 -4.81 -7.57 2.50
N ASP A 141 -4.14 -7.43 1.35
CA ASP A 141 -2.75 -7.00 1.31
C ASP A 141 -2.68 -5.48 1.14
N PHE A 142 -1.96 -4.80 2.02
CA PHE A 142 -1.86 -3.35 2.03
C PHE A 142 -0.61 -2.86 1.32
N VAL A 143 -0.81 -1.95 0.37
CA VAL A 143 0.25 -1.36 -0.44
C VAL A 143 0.20 0.16 -0.29
N ALA A 144 1.27 0.79 0.19
CA ALA A 144 1.41 2.23 0.13
C ALA A 144 2.17 2.64 -1.14
N ALA A 145 1.58 3.48 -1.99
CA ALA A 145 2.21 4.00 -3.20
C ALA A 145 2.37 5.53 -3.12
N ASN A 146 3.59 6.05 -3.19
CA ASN A 146 3.81 7.49 -3.08
C ASN A 146 5.06 7.97 -3.84
N THR A 147 5.04 9.21 -4.33
CA THR A 147 6.22 9.87 -4.91
C THR A 147 7.14 10.48 -3.84
N ASP A 148 6.60 10.73 -2.65
CA ASP A 148 7.37 11.23 -1.50
C ASP A 148 7.94 10.05 -0.70
N GLN A 149 9.27 9.92 -0.71
CA GLN A 149 9.99 8.84 -0.05
C GLN A 149 9.91 8.93 1.48
N GLN A 150 9.90 10.14 2.05
CA GLN A 150 9.82 10.34 3.49
C GLN A 150 8.45 9.89 4.02
N ALA A 151 7.40 10.27 3.31
CA ALA A 151 6.04 9.82 3.61
C ALA A 151 5.92 8.29 3.51
N LEU A 152 6.58 7.66 2.54
CA LEU A 152 6.57 6.21 2.35
C LEU A 152 7.33 5.47 3.46
N GLN A 153 8.51 5.96 3.85
CA GLN A 153 9.30 5.38 4.94
C GLN A 153 8.53 5.36 6.27
N SER A 154 7.79 6.43 6.56
CA SER A 154 6.95 6.56 7.76
C SER A 154 5.60 5.81 7.71
N ASN A 155 5.28 5.12 6.61
CA ASN A 155 4.09 4.30 6.49
C ASN A 155 4.34 2.90 7.07
N ASP A 156 3.34 2.31 7.71
CA ASP A 156 3.44 0.99 8.35
C ASP A 156 3.02 -0.15 7.39
N ALA A 157 2.65 0.17 6.14
CA ALA A 157 2.22 -0.81 5.16
C ALA A 157 3.33 -1.85 4.87
N PRO A 158 3.01 -3.16 4.78
CA PRO A 158 3.97 -4.20 4.47
C PRO A 158 4.63 -4.02 3.10
N GLU A 159 3.83 -3.69 2.09
CA GLU A 159 4.30 -3.39 0.75
C GLU A 159 4.31 -1.87 0.51
N LYS A 160 5.40 -1.38 -0.09
CA LYS A 160 5.64 0.05 -0.32
C LYS A 160 6.22 0.23 -1.71
N LEU A 161 5.64 1.14 -2.47
CA LEU A 161 6.06 1.48 -3.82
C LEU A 161 6.38 2.97 -3.92
N GLN A 162 7.63 3.29 -4.27
CA GLN A 162 8.02 4.66 -4.58
C GLN A 162 7.76 4.94 -6.06
N LEU A 163 6.81 5.83 -6.35
CA LEU A 163 6.46 6.19 -7.72
C LEU A 163 7.45 7.22 -8.26
N GLY A 164 7.92 7.04 -9.50
CA GLY A 164 8.75 8.01 -10.21
C GLY A 164 10.02 8.38 -9.46
N ALA A 165 10.79 7.37 -9.05
CA ALA A 165 12.01 7.54 -8.28
C ALA A 165 13.02 8.45 -9.02
N ASN A 166 13.12 8.32 -10.35
CA ASN A 166 14.01 9.15 -11.15
C ASN A 166 13.40 10.52 -11.43
N LEU A 167 12.09 10.60 -11.72
CA LEU A 167 11.41 11.86 -12.00
C LEU A 167 11.38 12.83 -10.81
N THR A 168 11.10 12.31 -9.62
CA THR A 168 10.86 13.15 -8.42
C THR A 168 12.03 13.21 -7.46
N GLY A 169 12.99 12.29 -7.57
CA GLY A 169 14.06 12.13 -6.59
C GLY A 169 13.55 11.84 -5.16
N GLY A 170 12.32 11.34 -5.03
CA GLY A 170 11.68 11.08 -3.74
C GLY A 170 11.13 12.32 -3.01
N LEU A 171 11.09 13.49 -3.67
CA LEU A 171 10.62 14.75 -3.08
C LEU A 171 9.10 14.97 -3.20
N GLY A 172 8.40 14.07 -3.90
CA GLY A 172 6.97 14.15 -4.11
C GLY A 172 6.56 14.95 -5.36
N ALA A 173 5.25 14.92 -5.67
CA ALA A 173 4.68 15.50 -6.89
C ALA A 173 4.34 17.00 -6.79
N GLY A 174 4.65 17.69 -5.68
CA GLY A 174 4.46 19.14 -5.55
C GLY A 174 3.03 19.65 -5.79
N ALA A 175 2.01 18.86 -5.45
CA ALA A 175 0.59 19.14 -5.75
C ALA A 175 0.26 19.34 -7.25
N ASN A 176 1.10 18.77 -8.13
CA ASN A 176 0.86 18.72 -9.57
C ASN A 176 0.41 17.30 -9.98
N PRO A 177 -0.85 17.10 -10.40
CA PRO A 177 -1.35 15.81 -10.87
C PRO A 177 -0.51 15.23 -12.01
N GLU A 178 -0.02 16.07 -12.93
CA GLU A 178 0.75 15.60 -14.07
C GLU A 178 2.06 14.93 -13.64
N ILE A 179 2.74 15.46 -12.61
CA ILE A 179 3.93 14.81 -12.04
C ILE A 179 3.55 13.47 -11.40
N GLY A 180 2.41 13.40 -10.71
CA GLY A 180 1.90 12.14 -10.14
C GLY A 180 1.63 11.09 -11.22
N ARG A 181 1.04 11.51 -12.34
CA ARG A 181 0.73 10.66 -13.49
C ARG A 181 2.00 10.14 -14.16
N GLN A 182 2.94 11.03 -14.49
CA GLN A 182 4.23 10.65 -15.08
C GLN A 182 5.03 9.72 -14.15
N ALA A 183 5.00 9.97 -12.84
CA ALA A 183 5.64 9.09 -11.87
C ALA A 183 5.03 7.69 -11.84
N ALA A 184 3.71 7.57 -11.98
CA ALA A 184 3.06 6.27 -12.09
C ALA A 184 3.38 5.56 -13.41
N LEU A 185 3.44 6.31 -14.52
CA LEU A 185 3.82 5.76 -15.83
C LEU A 185 5.28 5.28 -15.84
N GLU A 186 6.20 6.01 -15.21
CA GLU A 186 7.59 5.58 -15.02
C GLU A 186 7.67 4.25 -14.26
N SER A 187 6.85 4.09 -13.22
CA SER A 187 6.82 2.89 -12.38
C SER A 187 5.80 1.83 -12.84
N THR A 188 5.40 1.82 -14.12
CA THR A 188 4.36 0.91 -14.63
C THR A 188 4.70 -0.57 -14.38
N GLU A 189 5.94 -0.98 -14.64
CA GLU A 189 6.40 -2.37 -14.42
C GLU A 189 6.29 -2.76 -12.94
N GLU A 190 6.77 -1.90 -12.04
CA GLU A 190 6.69 -2.13 -10.59
C GLU A 190 5.24 -2.18 -10.09
N ILE A 191 4.35 -1.35 -10.65
CA ILE A 191 2.91 -1.39 -10.34
C ILE A 191 2.31 -2.70 -10.83
N ALA A 192 2.62 -3.13 -12.04
CA ALA A 192 2.08 -4.35 -12.63
C ALA A 192 2.49 -5.60 -11.82
N ASP A 193 3.78 -5.71 -11.49
CA ASP A 193 4.32 -6.80 -10.66
C ASP A 193 3.64 -6.85 -9.29
N LEU A 194 3.37 -5.67 -8.70
CA LEU A 194 2.73 -5.56 -7.41
C LEU A 194 1.24 -5.97 -7.46
N LEU A 195 0.56 -5.71 -8.57
CA LEU A 195 -0.86 -6.02 -8.76
C LEU A 195 -1.10 -7.44 -9.28
N GLU A 196 -0.08 -8.10 -9.83
CA GLU A 196 -0.20 -9.41 -10.46
C GLU A 196 -0.84 -10.45 -9.53
N GLY A 197 -1.82 -11.18 -10.06
CA GLY A 197 -2.55 -12.19 -9.32
C GLY A 197 -3.55 -11.63 -8.30
N SER A 198 -3.84 -10.33 -8.27
CA SER A 198 -4.94 -9.81 -7.47
C SER A 198 -6.28 -10.17 -8.14
N ASP A 199 -7.21 -10.74 -7.38
CA ASP A 199 -8.58 -10.96 -7.87
C ASP A 199 -9.40 -9.67 -7.75
N MET A 200 -9.08 -8.83 -6.77
CA MET A 200 -9.71 -7.53 -6.54
C MET A 200 -8.68 -6.50 -6.04
N VAL A 201 -8.78 -5.27 -6.54
CA VAL A 201 -7.90 -4.16 -6.17
C VAL A 201 -8.73 -2.97 -5.74
N PHE A 202 -8.53 -2.52 -4.49
CA PHE A 202 -9.07 -1.27 -3.98
C PHE A 202 -8.03 -0.17 -4.13
N VAL A 203 -8.30 0.83 -4.97
CA VAL A 203 -7.47 2.03 -5.08
C VAL A 203 -8.04 3.10 -4.16
N THR A 204 -7.27 3.55 -3.16
CA THR A 204 -7.72 4.58 -2.21
C THR A 204 -6.79 5.78 -2.17
N GLY A 205 -7.36 6.98 -2.11
CA GLY A 205 -6.59 8.22 -2.15
C GLY A 205 -7.41 9.47 -1.88
N GLY A 206 -6.72 10.56 -1.56
CA GLY A 206 -7.30 11.90 -1.49
C GLY A 206 -7.02 12.67 -2.77
N LEU A 207 -8.06 12.95 -3.54
CA LEU A 207 -7.94 13.73 -4.78
C LEU A 207 -7.72 15.22 -4.50
N GLY A 208 -7.23 15.94 -5.50
CA GLY A 208 -6.89 17.35 -5.40
C GLY A 208 -5.45 17.62 -4.93
N GLY A 209 -4.67 16.57 -4.67
CA GLY A 209 -3.21 16.62 -4.54
C GLY A 209 -2.51 16.37 -5.87
N GLY A 210 -1.21 16.07 -5.81
CA GLY A 210 -0.42 15.69 -7.00
C GLY A 210 -0.44 14.18 -7.22
N THR A 211 0.14 13.44 -6.28
CA THR A 211 0.36 11.98 -6.41
C THR A 211 -0.94 11.21 -6.62
N ALA A 212 -1.90 11.29 -5.69
CA ALA A 212 -3.13 10.50 -5.78
C ALA A 212 -3.95 10.86 -7.02
N THR A 213 -4.12 12.15 -7.31
CA THR A 213 -4.91 12.63 -8.45
C THR A 213 -4.38 12.13 -9.78
N GLY A 214 -3.06 12.10 -9.97
CA GLY A 214 -2.46 11.64 -11.23
C GLY A 214 -2.15 10.15 -11.30
N ALA A 215 -1.78 9.53 -10.18
CA ALA A 215 -1.35 8.13 -10.17
C ALA A 215 -2.52 7.14 -10.00
N ALA A 216 -3.60 7.52 -9.30
CA ALA A 216 -4.72 6.61 -9.06
C ALA A 216 -5.38 6.11 -10.36
N PRO A 217 -5.64 6.95 -11.38
CA PRO A 217 -6.19 6.47 -12.67
C PRO A 217 -5.26 5.48 -13.38
N VAL A 218 -3.95 5.72 -13.32
CA VAL A 218 -2.94 4.81 -13.93
C VAL A 218 -2.95 3.45 -13.24
N ILE A 219 -2.93 3.44 -11.89
CA ILE A 219 -2.97 2.21 -11.10
C ILE A 219 -4.28 1.43 -11.34
N ALA A 220 -5.41 2.14 -11.39
CA ALA A 220 -6.71 1.52 -11.64
C ALA A 220 -6.78 0.87 -13.03
N ARG A 221 -6.28 1.56 -14.06
CA ARG A 221 -6.21 1.01 -15.41
C ARG A 221 -5.34 -0.23 -15.48
N LEU A 222 -4.16 -0.22 -14.85
CA LEU A 222 -3.27 -1.38 -14.81
C LEU A 222 -3.92 -2.56 -14.09
N ALA A 223 -4.64 -2.32 -12.99
CA ALA A 223 -5.40 -3.37 -12.31
C ALA A 223 -6.48 -4.00 -13.21
N ASN A 224 -7.22 -3.16 -13.96
CA ASN A 224 -8.20 -3.62 -14.95
C ASN A 224 -7.56 -4.42 -16.09
N GLU A 225 -6.44 -3.96 -16.63
CA GLU A 225 -5.68 -4.65 -17.69
C GLU A 225 -5.16 -6.01 -17.23
N LEU A 226 -4.82 -6.16 -15.95
CA LEU A 226 -4.41 -7.42 -15.31
C LEU A 226 -5.59 -8.33 -14.95
N GLY A 227 -6.83 -7.90 -15.19
CA GLY A 227 -8.04 -8.69 -14.97
C GLY A 227 -8.57 -8.70 -13.54
N ALA A 228 -8.09 -7.78 -12.68
CA ALA A 228 -8.61 -7.64 -11.33
C ALA A 228 -9.93 -6.83 -11.31
N LEU A 229 -10.84 -7.18 -10.40
CA LEU A 229 -11.99 -6.30 -10.10
C LEU A 229 -11.48 -5.03 -9.41
N THR A 230 -11.50 -3.90 -10.10
CA THR A 230 -10.98 -2.65 -9.57
C THR A 230 -12.09 -1.79 -8.96
N VAL A 231 -11.88 -1.33 -7.73
CA VAL A 231 -12.78 -0.41 -7.03
C VAL A 231 -11.99 0.77 -6.51
N ALA A 232 -12.36 1.98 -6.93
CA ALA A 232 -11.77 3.21 -6.42
C ALA A 232 -12.58 3.79 -5.25
N VAL A 233 -11.93 3.98 -4.10
CA VAL A 233 -12.50 4.64 -2.92
C VAL A 233 -11.71 5.91 -2.63
N VAL A 234 -12.19 7.02 -3.20
CA VAL A 234 -11.49 8.31 -3.18
C VAL A 234 -12.25 9.39 -2.43
N THR A 235 -11.53 10.36 -1.88
CA THR A 235 -12.10 11.54 -1.23
C THR A 235 -11.88 12.79 -2.06
N ARG A 236 -12.87 13.68 -2.07
CA ARG A 236 -12.74 15.04 -2.61
C ARG A 236 -12.28 15.99 -1.51
N PRO A 237 -11.52 17.05 -1.85
CA PRO A 237 -11.01 17.99 -0.85
C PRO A 237 -12.15 18.77 -0.18
N PHE A 238 -11.90 19.28 1.02
CA PHE A 238 -12.84 20.16 1.70
C PHE A 238 -12.90 21.53 1.00
N ARG A 239 -14.04 22.23 1.14
CA ARG A 239 -14.22 23.58 0.56
C ARG A 239 -13.13 24.58 0.97
N PHE A 240 -12.60 24.46 2.20
CA PHE A 240 -11.57 25.37 2.71
C PHE A 240 -10.17 25.11 2.14
N GLU A 241 -9.94 24.00 1.44
CA GLU A 241 -8.64 23.69 0.83
C GLU A 241 -8.39 24.44 -0.49
N GLY A 242 -9.41 25.14 -1.00
CA GLY A 242 -9.31 26.04 -2.14
C GLY A 242 -9.81 25.43 -3.46
N GLN A 243 -10.21 26.33 -4.37
CA GLN A 243 -10.81 25.97 -5.66
C GLN A 243 -9.87 25.16 -6.55
N ARG A 244 -8.56 25.45 -6.52
CA ARG A 244 -7.56 24.70 -7.30
C ARG A 244 -7.56 23.21 -6.97
N ARG A 245 -7.59 22.84 -5.68
CA ARG A 245 -7.63 21.42 -5.28
C ARG A 245 -8.94 20.76 -5.72
N MET A 246 -10.07 21.45 -5.60
CA MET A 246 -11.37 20.94 -6.07
C MET A 246 -11.38 20.70 -7.58
N GLN A 247 -10.81 21.60 -8.38
CA GLN A 247 -10.72 21.43 -9.83
C GLN A 247 -9.85 20.23 -10.21
N GLN A 248 -8.66 20.13 -9.61
CA GLN A 248 -7.77 18.98 -9.79
C GLN A 248 -8.47 17.68 -9.39
N ALA A 249 -9.22 17.69 -8.28
CA ALA A 249 -9.95 16.51 -7.83
C ALA A 249 -11.04 16.08 -8.81
N ASN A 250 -11.78 17.02 -9.39
CA ASN A 250 -12.82 16.70 -10.38
C ASN A 250 -12.21 16.13 -11.67
N GLN A 251 -11.07 16.67 -12.12
CA GLN A 251 -10.34 16.14 -13.28
C GLN A 251 -9.84 14.72 -13.01
N GLY A 252 -9.13 14.50 -11.89
CA GLY A 252 -8.64 13.17 -11.54
C GLY A 252 -9.77 12.16 -11.30
N LEU A 253 -10.95 12.60 -10.84
CA LEU A 253 -12.11 11.72 -10.74
C LEU A 253 -12.64 11.32 -12.12
N GLN A 254 -12.74 12.26 -13.06
CA GLN A 254 -13.16 11.94 -14.42
C GLN A 254 -12.22 10.91 -15.06
N GLU A 255 -10.91 11.13 -14.94
CA GLU A 255 -9.90 10.18 -15.45
C GLU A 255 -9.99 8.80 -14.79
N LEU A 256 -10.40 8.74 -13.52
CA LEU A 256 -10.56 7.50 -12.76
C LEU A 256 -11.86 6.76 -13.10
N GLU A 257 -12.92 7.48 -13.49
CA GLU A 257 -14.16 6.88 -14.01
C GLU A 257 -13.95 6.26 -15.39
N ASP A 258 -13.02 6.81 -16.18
CA ASP A 258 -12.65 6.32 -17.52
C ASP A 258 -11.56 5.22 -17.49
N ALA A 259 -11.03 4.86 -16.33
CA ALA A 259 -9.93 3.89 -16.14
C ALA A 259 -10.41 2.46 -15.94
#